data_AF-A0A1S3QQN7-F1
#
_entry.id   AF-A0A1S3QQN7-F1
#
_cell.length_a   1.000
_cell.length_b   1.000
_cell.length_c   1.000
_cell.angle_alpha   90.00
_cell.angle_beta   90.00
_cell.angle_gamma   90.00
#
_symmetry.space_group_name_H-M   'P 1'
#
loop_
_entity.id
_entity.type
_entity.pdbx_description
1 polymer ?
#
loop_
_entity_poly.entity_id
_entity_poly.type
_entity_poly.pdbx_seq_one_letter_code
_entity_poly.pdbx_strand_id
1 'polypeptide(L)'
;MQQVLDNLRDLPPTTGAKDIDLLFLRGIIESPIVRSLAKAHERLADVKLEAVRDNNQQLVSEILDFLTGLSSRDASAEELANILQEPHFKSLIEAHDKVAAKCYEMLPSEVNSNAMATSPLVLADAVRMIGIQKKAGEPLVS
;
A
#
# COMPACT_ATOMS: atom_id res chain seq x y z
N MET A 1 19.45 -2.50 -0.16
CA MET A 1 19.00 -3.90 0.14
C MET A 1 20.04 -4.99 -0.08
N GLN A 2 20.93 -4.91 -1.09
CA GLN A 2 21.93 -5.98 -1.32
C GLN A 2 22.82 -6.22 -0.09
N GLN A 3 23.31 -5.14 0.53
CA GLN A 3 24.07 -5.18 1.78
C GLN A 3 23.32 -5.90 2.92
N VAL A 4 21.99 -5.83 2.98
CA VAL A 4 21.20 -6.53 4.01
C VAL A 4 21.18 -8.04 3.76
N LEU A 5 21.11 -8.46 2.49
CA LEU A 5 21.21 -9.88 2.11
C LEU A 5 22.59 -10.44 2.41
N ASP A 6 23.64 -9.67 2.12
CA ASP A 6 25.01 -10.09 2.36
C ASP A 6 25.25 -10.22 3.88
N ASN A 7 24.79 -9.24 4.67
CA ASN A 7 24.82 -9.32 6.13
C ASN A 7 24.06 -10.54 6.67
N LEU A 8 22.91 -10.90 6.10
CA LEU A 8 22.13 -12.08 6.52
C LEU A 8 22.81 -13.40 6.17
N ARG A 9 23.61 -13.45 5.10
CA ARG A 9 24.38 -14.63 4.71
C ARG A 9 25.60 -14.85 5.60
N ASP A 10 26.19 -13.76 6.07
CA ASP A 10 27.42 -13.75 6.86
C ASP A 10 27.16 -13.71 8.39
N LEU A 11 25.89 -13.89 8.80
CA LEU A 11 25.54 -13.94 10.23
C LEU A 11 26.20 -15.14 10.91
N PRO A 12 26.91 -14.93 12.03
CA PRO A 12 27.49 -16.02 12.77
C PRO A 12 26.38 -16.90 13.39
N PRO A 13 26.56 -18.22 13.51
CA PRO A 13 25.57 -19.10 14.17
C PRO A 13 25.36 -18.77 15.66
N THR A 14 26.15 -17.87 16.24
CA THR A 14 26.02 -17.36 17.61
C THR A 14 25.01 -16.23 17.77
N THR A 15 24.28 -15.84 16.72
CA THR A 15 23.35 -14.69 16.77
C THR A 15 22.13 -14.93 17.67
N GLY A 16 21.92 -16.14 18.20
CA GLY A 16 20.78 -16.47 19.06
C GLY A 16 19.41 -16.48 18.36
N ALA A 17 19.37 -16.17 17.06
CA ALA A 17 18.20 -16.28 16.21
C ALA A 17 17.94 -17.75 15.83
N LYS A 18 16.67 -18.12 15.68
CA LYS A 18 16.31 -19.47 15.22
C LYS A 18 16.56 -19.60 13.73
N ASP A 19 17.09 -20.75 13.29
CA ASP A 19 17.38 -21.01 11.87
C ASP A 19 16.14 -20.85 10.96
N ILE A 20 14.95 -21.18 11.47
CA ILE A 20 13.68 -21.03 10.75
C ILE A 20 13.37 -19.56 10.48
N ASP A 21 13.59 -18.69 11.46
CA ASP A 21 13.33 -17.25 11.32
C ASP A 21 14.32 -16.61 10.33
N LEU A 22 15.58 -17.06 10.35
CA LEU A 22 16.61 -16.65 9.38
C LEU A 22 16.28 -17.12 7.96
N LEU A 23 15.83 -18.36 7.80
CA LEU A 23 15.40 -18.90 6.51
C LEU A 23 14.18 -18.13 5.98
N PHE A 24 13.21 -17.82 6.84
CA PHE A 24 12.04 -17.03 6.49
C PHE A 24 12.41 -15.61 6.06
N LEU A 25 13.23 -14.91 6.85
CA LEU A 25 13.68 -13.54 6.55
C LEU A 25 14.47 -13.48 5.24
N ARG A 26 15.35 -14.47 5.01
CA ARG A 26 16.06 -14.65 3.75
C ARG A 26 15.09 -14.85 2.59
N GLY A 27 14.08 -15.70 2.76
CA GLY A 27 13.02 -15.92 1.77
C GLY A 27 12.25 -14.63 1.42
N ILE A 28 11.91 -13.82 2.42
CA ILE A 28 11.26 -12.51 2.21
C ILE A 28 12.16 -11.58 1.40
N ILE A 29 13.43 -11.44 1.78
CA ILE A 29 14.30 -10.45 1.15
C ILE A 29 14.79 -10.90 -0.23
N GLU A 30 14.89 -12.21 -0.46
CA GLU A 30 15.22 -12.77 -1.78
C GLU A 30 14.04 -12.66 -2.76
N SER A 31 12.81 -12.42 -2.27
CA SER A 31 11.62 -12.22 -3.09
C SER A 31 11.80 -11.08 -4.10
N PRO A 32 11.49 -11.31 -5.39
CA PRO A 32 11.59 -10.27 -6.42
C PRO A 32 10.63 -9.10 -6.16
N ILE A 33 9.49 -9.36 -5.51
CA ILE A 33 8.49 -8.34 -5.14
C ILE A 33 9.07 -7.39 -4.09
N VAL A 34 9.60 -7.95 -3.00
CA VAL A 34 10.20 -7.17 -1.89
C VAL A 34 11.41 -6.39 -2.38
N ARG A 35 12.26 -7.00 -3.23
CA ARG A 35 13.41 -6.30 -3.83
C ARG A 35 12.98 -5.12 -4.69
N SER A 36 11.90 -5.27 -5.46
CA SER A 36 11.38 -4.19 -6.30
C SER A 36 10.78 -3.07 -5.45
N LEU A 37 10.01 -3.41 -4.42
CA LEU A 37 9.43 -2.45 -3.49
C LEU A 37 10.50 -1.67 -2.73
N ALA A 38 11.54 -2.34 -2.25
CA ALA A 38 12.62 -1.69 -1.53
C ALA A 38 13.43 -0.74 -2.44
N LYS A 39 13.64 -1.09 -3.70
CA LYS A 39 14.24 -0.16 -4.70
C LYS A 39 13.37 1.06 -4.94
N ALA A 40 12.05 0.88 -5.00
CA ALA A 40 11.13 2.01 -5.13
C ALA A 40 11.17 2.90 -3.87
N HIS A 41 11.21 2.30 -2.68
CA HIS A 41 11.32 3.03 -1.42
C HIS A 41 12.62 3.82 -1.31
N GLU A 42 13.77 3.22 -1.65
CA GLU A 42 15.08 3.89 -1.64
C GLU A 42 15.08 5.13 -2.54
N ARG A 43 14.54 5.01 -3.77
CA ARG A 43 14.40 6.15 -4.70
C ARG A 43 13.47 7.26 -4.19
N LEU A 44 12.44 6.91 -3.42
CA LEU A 44 11.51 7.89 -2.85
C LEU A 44 12.07 8.55 -1.58
N ALA A 45 12.91 7.85 -0.82
CA ALA A 45 13.50 8.33 0.42
C ALA A 45 14.68 9.30 0.21
N ASP A 46 15.28 9.32 -0.99
CA ASP A 46 16.39 10.22 -1.34
C ASP A 46 16.01 11.71 -1.27
N VAL A 47 14.72 12.04 -1.43
CA VAL A 47 14.23 13.42 -1.41
C VAL A 47 13.71 13.77 -0.02
N LYS A 48 14.57 14.37 0.81
CA LYS A 48 14.17 14.84 2.14
C LYS A 48 13.47 16.20 2.04
N LEU A 49 12.14 16.19 1.93
CA LEU A 49 11.30 17.38 2.10
C LEU A 49 10.72 17.41 3.51
N GLU A 50 10.71 18.59 4.13
CA GLU A 50 10.12 18.82 5.45
C GLU A 50 8.92 19.76 5.29
N ALA A 51 7.77 19.36 5.82
CA ALA A 51 6.58 20.18 5.82
C ALA A 51 6.74 21.34 6.80
N VAL A 52 6.34 22.54 6.39
CA VAL A 52 6.40 23.74 7.24
C VAL A 52 5.38 23.66 8.39
N ARG A 53 4.24 23.00 8.14
CA ARG A 53 3.13 22.75 9.08
C ARG A 53 2.21 21.66 8.55
N ASP A 54 1.29 21.18 9.37
CA ASP A 54 0.37 20.07 9.09
C ASP A 54 -1.12 20.43 9.27
N ASN A 55 -1.44 21.71 9.48
CA ASN A 55 -2.80 22.21 9.72
C ASN A 55 -3.25 23.22 8.64
N ASN A 56 -2.87 23.01 7.39
CA ASN A 56 -3.17 23.94 6.31
C ASN A 56 -4.66 23.95 5.93
N GLN A 57 -5.40 22.86 6.16
CA GLN A 57 -6.86 22.87 5.99
C GLN A 57 -7.53 23.90 6.90
N GLN A 58 -7.09 23.99 8.16
CA GLN A 58 -7.59 24.98 9.11
C GLN A 58 -7.21 26.40 8.66
N LEU A 59 -5.96 26.60 8.22
CA LEU A 59 -5.51 27.89 7.68
C LEU A 59 -6.34 28.33 6.47
N VAL A 60 -6.65 27.42 5.53
CA VAL A 60 -7.47 27.73 4.36
C VAL A 60 -8.88 28.13 4.77
N SER A 61 -9.47 27.47 5.79
CA SER A 61 -10.77 27.89 6.34
C SER A 61 -10.73 29.30 6.90
N GLU A 62 -9.70 29.63 7.68
CA GLU A 62 -9.52 30.98 8.24
C GLU A 62 -9.33 32.04 7.15
N ILE A 63 -8.58 31.72 6.09
CA ILE A 63 -8.42 32.60 4.93
C ILE A 63 -9.75 32.79 4.22
N LEU A 64 -10.51 31.73 3.98
CA LEU A 64 -11.82 31.81 3.33
C LEU A 64 -12.77 32.70 4.13
N ASP A 65 -12.84 32.51 5.46
CA ASP A 65 -13.65 33.36 6.34
C ASP A 65 -13.24 34.84 6.22
N PHE A 66 -11.95 35.13 6.17
CA PHE A 66 -11.45 36.50 5.94
C PHE A 66 -11.83 37.04 4.55
N LEU A 67 -11.71 36.23 3.50
CA LEU A 67 -12.01 36.64 2.12
C LEU A 67 -13.50 36.90 1.89
N THR A 68 -14.41 36.22 2.59
CA THR A 68 -15.86 36.49 2.48
C THR A 68 -16.22 37.95 2.76
N GLY A 69 -15.50 38.60 3.70
CA GLY A 69 -15.69 40.02 4.01
C GLY A 69 -15.17 40.98 2.93
N LEU A 70 -14.25 40.52 2.06
CA LEU A 70 -13.59 41.33 1.04
C LEU A 70 -14.13 41.08 -0.37
N SER A 71 -14.78 39.93 -0.61
CA SER A 71 -15.22 39.46 -1.92
C SER A 71 -16.19 40.41 -2.64
N SER A 72 -16.89 41.29 -1.93
CA SER A 72 -17.79 42.28 -2.54
C SER A 72 -17.08 43.52 -3.10
N ARG A 73 -15.80 43.71 -2.74
CA ARG A 73 -15.01 44.91 -3.06
C ARG A 73 -13.77 44.61 -3.90
N ASP A 74 -13.32 43.37 -3.91
CA ASP A 74 -12.08 42.95 -4.54
C ASP A 74 -12.29 41.67 -5.35
N ALA A 75 -12.19 41.79 -6.67
CA ALA A 75 -12.32 40.67 -7.61
C ALA A 75 -11.18 39.64 -7.44
N SER A 76 -9.99 40.07 -7.02
CA SER A 76 -8.88 39.15 -6.74
C SER A 76 -9.13 38.34 -5.46
N ALA A 77 -9.79 38.92 -4.46
CA ALA A 77 -10.20 38.20 -3.26
C ALA A 77 -11.26 37.14 -3.57
N GLU A 78 -12.22 37.46 -4.44
CA GLU A 78 -13.22 36.52 -4.94
C GLU A 78 -12.57 35.38 -5.75
N GLU A 79 -11.65 35.71 -6.66
CA GLU A 79 -10.91 34.72 -7.44
C GLU A 79 -10.11 33.76 -6.54
N LEU A 80 -9.40 34.29 -5.54
CA LEU A 80 -8.68 33.47 -4.58
C LEU A 80 -9.62 32.57 -3.78
N ALA A 81 -10.76 33.09 -3.31
CA ALA A 81 -11.75 32.30 -2.59
C ALA A 81 -12.28 31.14 -3.44
N ASN A 82 -12.52 31.38 -4.73
CA ASN A 82 -12.95 30.35 -5.67
C ASN A 82 -11.87 29.26 -5.83
N ILE A 83 -10.61 29.64 -6.05
CA ILE A 83 -9.49 28.69 -6.19
C ILE A 83 -9.33 27.84 -4.92
N LEU A 84 -9.34 28.45 -3.74
CA LEU A 84 -9.19 27.75 -2.46
C LEU A 84 -10.35 26.77 -2.19
N GLN A 85 -11.52 27.01 -2.80
CA GLN A 85 -12.68 26.13 -2.68
C GLN A 85 -12.71 25.01 -3.72
N GLU A 86 -11.87 25.03 -4.74
CA GLU A 86 -11.83 23.99 -5.78
C GLU A 86 -11.54 22.61 -5.19
N PRO A 87 -12.15 21.54 -5.75
CA PRO A 87 -11.98 20.19 -5.23
C PRO A 87 -10.52 19.71 -5.32
N HIS A 88 -9.80 20.11 -6.35
CA HIS A 88 -8.39 19.77 -6.53
C HIS A 88 -7.50 20.43 -5.49
N PHE A 89 -7.75 21.71 -5.20
CA PHE A 89 -7.00 22.44 -4.17
C PHE A 89 -7.26 21.85 -2.78
N LYS A 90 -8.54 21.60 -2.43
CA LYS A 90 -8.91 20.94 -1.18
C LYS A 90 -8.22 19.58 -1.02
N SER A 91 -8.25 18.75 -2.06
CA SER A 91 -7.60 17.42 -2.05
C SER A 91 -6.08 17.54 -1.88
N LEU A 92 -5.47 18.54 -2.51
CA LEU A 92 -4.04 18.80 -2.40
C LEU A 92 -3.65 19.17 -0.96
N ILE A 93 -4.41 20.08 -0.33
CA ILE A 93 -4.15 20.52 1.04
C ILE A 93 -4.42 19.40 2.05
N GLU A 94 -5.47 18.60 1.85
CA GLU A 94 -5.74 17.41 2.66
C GLU A 94 -4.59 16.39 2.56
N ALA A 95 -4.14 16.08 1.34
CA ALA A 95 -3.01 15.18 1.13
C ALA A 95 -1.72 15.73 1.75
N HIS A 96 -1.47 17.03 1.63
CA HIS A 96 -0.34 17.70 2.25
C HIS A 96 -0.34 17.49 3.77
N ASP A 97 -1.45 17.83 4.45
CA ASP A 97 -1.56 17.71 5.91
C ASP A 97 -1.41 16.25 6.38
N LYS A 98 -1.96 15.26 5.65
CA LYS A 98 -1.76 13.83 5.95
C LYS A 98 -0.30 13.40 5.86
N VAL A 99 0.41 13.85 4.82
CA VAL A 99 1.84 13.55 4.62
C VAL A 99 2.69 14.25 5.68
N ALA A 100 2.37 15.50 6.01
CA ALA A 100 3.06 16.31 7.03
C ALA A 100 2.92 15.68 8.43
N ALA A 101 1.71 15.23 8.78
CA ALA A 101 1.42 14.55 10.05
C ALA A 101 1.98 13.12 10.14
N LYS A 102 2.57 12.59 9.04
CA LYS A 102 3.02 11.19 8.91
C LYS A 102 1.91 10.16 9.18
N CYS A 103 0.66 10.55 8.95
CA CYS A 103 -0.51 9.70 9.09
C CYS A 103 -0.68 8.86 7.81
N TYR A 104 0.18 7.86 7.63
CA TYR A 104 0.14 6.92 6.49
C TYR A 104 -0.83 5.75 6.71
N GLU A 105 -1.59 5.78 7.81
CA GLU A 105 -2.52 4.71 8.15
C GLU A 105 -3.65 4.67 7.13
N MET A 106 -3.60 3.64 6.27
CA MET A 106 -4.73 3.30 5.43
C MET A 106 -5.80 2.76 6.39
N LEU A 107 -6.89 3.52 6.58
CA LEU A 107 -8.13 2.94 7.11
C LEU A 107 -8.34 1.62 6.36
N PRO A 108 -8.63 0.50 7.04
CA PRO A 108 -8.84 -0.76 6.36
C PRO A 108 -9.91 -0.48 5.31
N SER A 109 -9.48 -0.49 4.04
CA SER A 109 -10.41 -0.46 2.94
C SER A 109 -11.36 -1.60 3.26
N GLU A 110 -12.65 -1.32 3.41
CA GLU A 110 -13.63 -2.37 3.34
C GLU A 110 -13.48 -2.95 1.94
N VAL A 111 -12.55 -3.89 1.80
CA VAL A 111 -12.39 -4.71 0.62
C VAL A 111 -13.71 -5.45 0.57
N ASN A 112 -14.64 -4.87 -0.19
CA ASN A 112 -15.85 -5.50 -0.60
C ASN A 112 -15.39 -6.75 -1.36
N SER A 113 -15.27 -7.86 -0.61
CA SER A 113 -14.61 -9.11 -0.99
C SER A 113 -15.36 -9.88 -2.09
N ASN A 114 -16.23 -9.20 -2.84
CA ASN A 114 -17.14 -9.82 -3.78
C ASN A 114 -16.87 -9.47 -5.25
N ALA A 115 -15.79 -8.75 -5.59
CA ALA A 115 -15.55 -8.33 -6.97
C ALA A 115 -14.31 -8.92 -7.67
N MET A 116 -13.49 -9.74 -7.02
CA MET A 116 -12.24 -10.24 -7.64
C MET A 116 -12.00 -11.75 -7.46
N ALA A 117 -13.08 -12.54 -7.35
CA ALA A 117 -13.03 -14.00 -7.33
C ALA A 117 -13.54 -14.65 -8.62
N THR A 118 -13.29 -14.05 -9.79
CA THR A 118 -13.51 -14.74 -11.08
C THR A 118 -12.52 -14.25 -12.14
N SER A 119 -11.25 -14.61 -11.96
CA SER A 119 -10.36 -14.80 -13.11
C SER A 119 -9.94 -16.26 -13.09
N PRO A 120 -10.40 -17.11 -14.04
CA PRO A 120 -9.99 -18.50 -14.09
C PRO A 120 -8.56 -18.57 -14.65
N LEU A 121 -7.58 -18.31 -13.80
CA LEU A 121 -6.22 -18.78 -14.00
C LEU A 121 -6.23 -20.30 -13.86
N VAL A 122 -6.26 -20.98 -15.01
CA VAL A 122 -5.81 -22.36 -15.22
C VAL A 122 -6.29 -23.34 -14.14
N LEU A 123 -7.47 -23.93 -14.37
CA LEU A 123 -7.84 -25.18 -13.70
C LEU A 123 -6.88 -26.27 -14.22
N ALA A 124 -5.69 -26.35 -13.62
CA ALA A 124 -4.78 -27.45 -13.84
C ALA A 124 -5.47 -28.71 -13.31
N ASP A 125 -5.99 -29.48 -14.25
CA ASP A 125 -6.28 -30.91 -14.21
C ASP A 125 -6.54 -31.48 -12.79
N ALA A 126 -7.76 -31.25 -12.30
CA ALA A 126 -8.23 -31.88 -11.07
C ALA A 126 -8.53 -33.38 -11.34
N VAL A 127 -7.49 -34.21 -11.33
CA VAL A 127 -7.65 -35.67 -11.39
C VAL A 127 -8.26 -36.16 -10.08
N ARG A 128 -9.55 -36.49 -10.11
CA ARG A 128 -10.25 -37.13 -8.98
C ARG A 128 -9.98 -38.64 -9.01
N MET A 129 -9.08 -39.10 -8.16
CA MET A 129 -8.82 -40.53 -7.97
C MET A 129 -10.05 -41.19 -7.32
N ILE A 130 -10.73 -42.08 -8.06
CA ILE A 130 -11.80 -42.94 -7.53
C ILE A 130 -11.22 -44.34 -7.38
N GLY A 131 -11.07 -44.81 -6.14
CA GLY A 131 -10.65 -46.18 -5.85
C GLY A 131 -11.82 -47.13 -6.05
N ILE A 132 -11.83 -47.88 -7.15
CA ILE A 132 -12.75 -49.01 -7.35
C ILE A 132 -12.19 -50.24 -6.62
N GLN A 133 -12.86 -50.69 -5.55
CA GLN A 133 -12.57 -51.99 -4.94
C GLN A 133 -13.22 -53.11 -5.76
N LYS A 134 -12.40 -53.96 -6.38
CA LYS A 134 -12.86 -55.16 -7.07
C LYS A 134 -13.02 -56.31 -6.06
N LYS A 135 -14.25 -56.76 -5.80
CA LYS A 135 -14.48 -58.07 -5.17
C LYS A 135 -14.33 -59.17 -6.21
N ALA A 136 -13.69 -60.27 -5.84
CA ALA A 136 -13.40 -61.37 -6.77
C ALA A 136 -14.70 -62.05 -7.24
N GLY A 137 -15.06 -61.87 -8.51
CA GLY A 137 -16.12 -62.65 -9.15
C GLY A 137 -17.09 -61.90 -10.07
N GLU A 138 -17.13 -60.57 -10.06
CA GLU A 138 -18.08 -59.82 -10.90
C GLU A 138 -17.38 -59.12 -12.09
N PRO A 139 -17.95 -59.17 -13.32
CA PRO A 139 -17.43 -58.43 -14.45
C PRO A 139 -17.74 -56.94 -14.31
N LEU A 140 -16.80 -56.11 -14.76
CA LEU A 140 -16.98 -54.66 -14.83
C LEU A 140 -18.01 -54.37 -15.94
N VAL A 141 -19.21 -53.93 -15.56
CA VAL A 141 -20.18 -53.38 -16.50
C VAL A 141 -19.75 -51.96 -16.87
N SER A 142 -19.35 -51.79 -18.14
CA SER A 142 -19.05 -50.50 -18.76
C SER A 142 -20.31 -49.70 -19.05
#